data_AF-A0A7V9IBE7-F1
#
_entry.id   AF-A0A7V9IBE7-F1
#
_cell.length_a   1.000
_cell.length_b   1.000
_cell.length_c   1.000
_cell.angle_alpha   90.00
_cell.angle_beta   90.00
_cell.angle_gamma   90.00
#
_symmetry.space_group_name_H-M   'P 1'
#
loop_
_entity.id
_entity.type
_entity.pdbx_description
1 polymer ?
#
loop_
_entity_poly.entity_id
_entity_poly.type
_entity_poly.pdbx_seq_one_letter_code
_entity_poly.pdbx_strand_id
1 'polypeptide(L)'
;VSVRFSIGALETVAASAIRRAARKGEPEAVARVVDLWTVLPASIGRVEFDALEEGRESQILERAFKRALLDVFRARLSGEDLSPLLDRFDQGLEIETSDLTSPVELLAQIGGGKGMKLERLASCLGLSSESPSAAAAALEFCLEGLHLTKRLNKSPTDSPTAWRFESR
;
A
#
# COMPACT_ATOMS: atom_id res chain seq x y z
N VAL A 1 -19.06 -9.13 -13.66
CA VAL A 1 -18.30 -8.81 -12.42
C VAL A 1 -19.21 -9.07 -11.22
N SER A 2 -18.80 -9.92 -10.28
CA SER A 2 -19.60 -10.24 -9.10
C SER A 2 -19.55 -9.07 -8.10
N VAL A 3 -20.68 -8.44 -7.80
CA VAL A 3 -20.78 -7.37 -6.79
C VAL A 3 -20.36 -7.88 -5.40
N ARG A 4 -20.61 -9.16 -5.12
CA ARG A 4 -20.22 -9.81 -3.85
C ARG A 4 -18.71 -9.89 -3.68
N PHE A 5 -17.96 -10.01 -4.78
CA PHE A 5 -16.50 -10.00 -4.75
C PHE A 5 -15.98 -8.64 -4.32
N SER A 6 -16.39 -7.57 -5.01
CA SER A 6 -15.92 -6.21 -4.73
C SER A 6 -16.33 -5.72 -3.34
N ILE A 7 -17.55 -6.03 -2.88
CA ILE A 7 -17.99 -5.69 -1.53
C ILE A 7 -17.14 -6.42 -0.49
N GLY A 8 -16.95 -7.74 -0.63
CA GLY A 8 -16.14 -8.50 0.33
C GLY A 8 -14.69 -8.07 0.35
N ALA A 9 -14.12 -7.69 -0.80
CA ALA A 9 -12.78 -7.12 -0.87
C ALA A 9 -12.71 -5.79 -0.09
N LEU A 10 -13.67 -4.89 -0.31
CA LEU A 10 -13.73 -3.62 0.41
C LEU A 10 -13.90 -3.81 1.92
N GLU A 11 -14.78 -4.70 2.35
CA GLU A 11 -14.99 -5.04 3.77
C GLU A 11 -13.72 -5.63 4.41
N THR A 12 -12.99 -6.46 3.66
CA THR A 12 -11.73 -7.06 4.11
C THR A 12 -10.66 -6.00 4.35
N VAL A 13 -10.51 -5.06 3.40
CA VAL A 13 -9.59 -3.92 3.53
C VAL A 13 -9.97 -3.03 4.71
N ALA A 14 -11.26 -2.70 4.84
CA ALA A 14 -11.75 -1.89 5.95
C ALA A 14 -11.50 -2.57 7.30
N ALA A 15 -11.75 -3.88 7.40
CA ALA A 15 -11.49 -4.66 8.61
C ALA A 15 -9.99 -4.68 8.97
N SER A 16 -9.09 -4.81 7.98
CA SER A 16 -7.65 -4.72 8.19
C SER A 16 -7.24 -3.36 8.76
N ALA A 17 -7.71 -2.27 8.14
CA ALA A 17 -7.41 -0.92 8.58
C ALA A 17 -7.96 -0.64 9.99
N ILE A 18 -9.19 -1.07 10.29
CA ILE A 18 -9.81 -0.95 11.62
C ILE A 18 -9.02 -1.76 12.66
N ARG A 19 -8.60 -2.99 12.33
CA ARG A 19 -7.77 -3.81 13.22
C ARG A 19 -6.48 -3.09 13.56
N ARG A 20 -5.75 -2.57 12.57
CA ARG A 20 -4.52 -1.81 12.79
C ARG A 20 -4.76 -0.59 13.67
N ALA A 21 -5.76 0.22 13.34
CA ALA A 21 -6.12 1.41 14.09
C ALA A 21 -6.45 1.08 15.56
N ALA A 22 -7.27 0.06 15.81
CA ALA A 22 -7.61 -0.38 17.16
C ALA A 22 -6.40 -0.89 17.95
N ARG A 23 -5.49 -1.62 17.30
CA ARG A 23 -4.27 -2.16 17.94
C ARG A 23 -3.24 -1.08 18.26
N LYS A 24 -3.18 -0.01 17.46
CA LYS A 24 -2.22 1.09 17.60
C LYS A 24 -2.81 2.33 18.29
N GLY A 25 -4.09 2.31 18.65
CA GLY A 25 -4.78 3.45 19.27
C GLY A 25 -4.93 4.64 18.33
N GLU A 26 -5.05 4.40 17.02
CA GLU A 26 -5.20 5.45 16.02
C GLU A 26 -6.64 6.01 16.07
N PRO A 27 -6.82 7.33 15.98
CA PRO A 27 -8.15 7.95 16.06
C PRO A 27 -9.00 7.73 14.81
N GLU A 28 -8.37 7.37 13.68
CA GLU A 28 -9.01 7.19 12.38
C GLU A 28 -8.42 5.96 11.68
N ALA A 29 -9.29 5.09 11.16
CA ALA A 29 -8.90 3.95 10.34
C ALA A 29 -8.87 4.32 8.85
N VAL A 30 -7.69 4.67 8.33
CA VAL A 30 -7.47 4.90 6.89
C VAL A 30 -6.76 3.69 6.30
N ALA A 31 -7.34 3.10 5.25
CA ALA A 31 -6.74 1.98 4.55
C ALA A 31 -5.44 2.39 3.83
N ARG A 32 -4.42 1.53 3.92
CA ARG A 32 -3.16 1.67 3.18
C ARG A 32 -2.90 0.45 2.30
N VAL A 33 -1.81 0.45 1.54
CA VAL A 33 -1.46 -0.66 0.64
C VAL A 33 -1.31 -1.97 1.42
N VAL A 34 -0.73 -1.93 2.63
CA VAL A 34 -0.57 -3.11 3.47
C VAL A 34 -1.90 -3.80 3.78
N ASP A 35 -2.97 -3.01 3.92
CA ASP A 35 -4.32 -3.50 4.15
C ASP A 35 -4.91 -4.18 2.90
N LEU A 36 -4.50 -3.75 1.70
CA LEU A 36 -4.98 -4.31 0.43
C LEU A 36 -4.50 -5.75 0.19
N TRP A 37 -3.34 -6.14 0.73
CA TRP A 37 -2.81 -7.51 0.57
C TRP A 37 -3.70 -8.57 1.23
N THR A 38 -4.50 -8.18 2.23
CA THR A 38 -5.46 -9.09 2.90
C THR A 38 -6.57 -9.58 1.97
N VAL A 39 -6.80 -8.87 0.85
CA VAL A 39 -7.80 -9.26 -0.16
C VAL A 39 -7.38 -10.54 -0.89
N LEU A 40 -6.09 -10.80 -1.08
CA LEU A 40 -5.62 -11.96 -1.84
C LEU A 40 -6.12 -13.29 -1.25
N PRO A 41 -5.83 -13.65 0.02
CA PRO A 41 -6.34 -14.89 0.58
C PRO A 41 -7.88 -14.91 0.69
N ALA A 42 -8.53 -13.76 0.91
CA ALA A 42 -9.99 -13.67 0.96
C ALA A 42 -10.67 -13.86 -0.40
N SER A 43 -9.92 -13.70 -1.49
CA SER A 43 -10.41 -13.73 -2.87
C SER A 43 -10.34 -15.09 -3.55
N ILE A 44 -9.46 -15.99 -3.10
CA ILE A 44 -9.20 -17.28 -3.76
C ILE A 44 -10.50 -18.07 -3.96
N GLY A 45 -11.31 -18.25 -2.91
CA GLY A 45 -12.58 -18.98 -3.01
C GLY A 45 -13.74 -18.19 -3.66
N ARG A 46 -13.47 -17.00 -4.21
CA ARG A 46 -14.47 -16.12 -4.83
C ARG A 46 -14.19 -15.87 -6.31
N VAL A 47 -13.12 -16.43 -6.85
CA VAL A 47 -12.71 -16.33 -8.24
C VAL A 47 -12.66 -17.74 -8.82
N GLU A 48 -13.26 -17.92 -9.99
CA GLU A 48 -13.18 -19.18 -10.73
C GLU A 48 -11.87 -19.20 -11.53
N PHE A 49 -11.18 -20.33 -11.52
CA PHE A 49 -9.93 -20.56 -12.26
C PHE A 49 -10.14 -21.68 -13.28
N ASP A 50 -9.40 -21.64 -14.39
CA ASP A 50 -9.39 -22.75 -15.35
C ASP A 50 -8.65 -23.96 -14.72
N ALA A 51 -9.00 -25.17 -15.13
CA ALA A 51 -8.30 -26.39 -14.72
C ALA A 51 -6.79 -26.33 -15.08
N LEU A 52 -6.42 -25.62 -16.15
CA LEU A 52 -5.01 -25.40 -16.51
C LEU A 52 -4.27 -24.50 -15.51
N GLU A 53 -4.97 -23.77 -14.65
CA GLU A 53 -4.42 -22.83 -13.68
C GLU A 53 -4.32 -23.40 -12.26
N GLU A 54 -4.76 -24.65 -12.06
CA GLU A 54 -4.77 -25.33 -10.76
C GLU A 54 -3.37 -25.32 -10.10
N GLY A 55 -3.32 -24.91 -8.84
CA GLY A 55 -2.09 -24.74 -8.06
C GLY A 55 -1.33 -23.44 -8.31
N ARG A 56 -1.81 -22.56 -9.20
CA ARG A 56 -1.21 -21.24 -9.50
C ARG A 56 -2.11 -20.06 -9.16
N GLU A 57 -3.25 -20.30 -8.52
CA GLU A 57 -4.32 -19.34 -8.23
C GLU A 57 -3.77 -18.12 -7.49
N SER A 58 -3.04 -18.35 -6.39
CA SER A 58 -2.45 -17.29 -5.57
C SER A 58 -1.49 -16.41 -6.39
N GLN A 59 -0.68 -17.01 -7.25
CA GLN A 59 0.28 -16.27 -8.09
C GLN A 59 -0.43 -15.44 -9.16
N ILE A 60 -1.50 -15.98 -9.75
CA ILE A 60 -2.33 -15.28 -10.75
C ILE A 60 -3.01 -14.07 -10.09
N LEU A 61 -3.65 -14.26 -8.94
CA LEU A 61 -4.29 -13.18 -8.20
C LEU A 61 -3.27 -12.12 -7.76
N GLU A 62 -2.11 -12.52 -7.26
CA GLU A 62 -1.07 -11.58 -6.85
C GLU A 62 -0.58 -10.72 -8.04
N ARG A 63 -0.39 -11.34 -9.21
CA ARG A 63 -0.01 -10.61 -10.43
C ARG A 63 -1.11 -9.65 -10.88
N ALA A 64 -2.38 -10.08 -10.86
CA ALA A 64 -3.52 -9.24 -11.20
C ALA A 64 -3.65 -8.06 -10.22
N PHE A 65 -3.47 -8.31 -8.93
CA PHE A 65 -3.48 -7.30 -7.88
C PHE A 65 -2.36 -6.28 -8.04
N LYS A 66 -1.11 -6.73 -8.24
CA LYS A 66 0.03 -5.85 -8.54
C LYS A 66 -0.18 -5.02 -9.80
N ARG A 67 -0.79 -5.60 -10.85
CA ARG A 67 -1.17 -4.86 -12.06
C ARG A 67 -2.20 -3.77 -11.73
N ALA A 68 -3.26 -4.10 -11.01
CA ALA A 68 -4.30 -3.14 -10.62
C ALA A 68 -3.72 -1.97 -9.79
N LEU A 69 -2.84 -2.28 -8.82
CA LEU A 69 -2.13 -1.25 -8.05
C LEU A 69 -1.33 -0.31 -8.95
N LEU A 70 -0.55 -0.87 -9.88
CA LEU A 70 0.25 -0.09 -10.82
C LEU A 70 -0.61 0.78 -11.75
N ASP A 71 -1.75 0.26 -12.20
CA ASP A 71 -2.66 1.00 -13.08
C ASP A 71 -3.30 2.18 -12.33
N VAL A 72 -3.72 1.97 -11.07
CA VAL A 72 -4.22 3.07 -10.22
C VAL A 72 -3.11 4.08 -9.91
N PHE A 73 -1.89 3.62 -9.63
CA PHE A 73 -0.74 4.49 -9.38
C PHE A 73 -0.48 5.42 -10.57
N ARG A 74 -0.45 4.85 -11.78
CA ARG A 74 -0.28 5.64 -13.02
C ARG A 74 -1.45 6.60 -13.26
N ALA A 75 -2.68 6.15 -13.03
CA ALA A 75 -3.86 6.98 -13.23
C ALA A 75 -3.94 8.16 -12.24
N ARG A 76 -3.46 7.98 -11.00
CA ARG A 76 -3.59 8.99 -9.94
C ARG A 76 -2.36 9.87 -9.75
N LEU A 77 -1.15 9.34 -9.97
CA LEU A 77 0.10 9.98 -9.55
C LEU A 77 1.14 10.17 -10.67
N SER A 78 0.85 9.85 -11.93
CA SER A 78 1.83 9.95 -13.04
C SER A 78 2.37 11.36 -13.31
N GLY A 79 1.64 12.42 -12.91
CA GLY A 79 2.07 13.81 -13.05
C GLY A 79 2.68 14.43 -11.79
N GLU A 80 2.78 13.67 -10.70
CA GLU A 80 3.30 14.18 -9.43
C GLU A 80 4.82 13.94 -9.32
N ASP A 81 5.55 14.91 -8.78
CA ASP A 81 7.00 14.84 -8.63
C ASP A 81 7.37 14.03 -7.38
N LEU A 82 7.87 12.82 -7.60
CA LEU A 82 8.37 11.92 -6.56
C LEU A 82 9.91 11.93 -6.44
N SER A 83 10.60 12.79 -7.19
CA SER A 83 12.06 12.90 -7.14
C SER A 83 12.58 13.21 -5.72
N PRO A 84 11.95 14.11 -4.92
CA PRO A 84 12.40 14.36 -3.55
C PRO A 84 12.39 13.13 -2.63
N LEU A 85 11.49 12.16 -2.88
CA LEU A 85 11.49 10.90 -2.13
C LEU A 85 12.64 10.00 -2.59
N LEU A 86 12.82 9.88 -3.91
CA LEU A 86 13.86 9.06 -4.51
C LEU A 86 15.26 9.56 -4.14
N ASP A 87 15.49 10.87 -4.15
CA ASP A 87 16.77 11.47 -3.75
C ASP A 87 17.16 11.08 -2.31
N ARG A 88 16.17 10.89 -1.43
CA ARG A 88 16.41 10.43 -0.06
C ARG A 88 16.77 8.95 -0.01
N PHE A 89 16.14 8.11 -0.81
CA PHE A 89 16.54 6.71 -0.98
C PHE A 89 17.96 6.59 -1.51
N ASP A 90 18.34 7.43 -2.48
CA ASP A 90 19.69 7.48 -3.01
C ASP A 90 20.73 7.96 -1.97
N GLN A 91 20.28 8.64 -0.92
CA GLN A 91 21.09 9.03 0.24
C GLN A 91 21.08 7.99 1.37
N GLY A 92 20.51 6.80 1.15
CA GLY A 92 20.50 5.69 2.11
C GLY A 92 19.28 5.63 3.03
N LEU A 93 18.18 6.30 2.68
CA LEU A 93 16.90 6.08 3.37
C LEU A 93 16.41 4.63 3.15
N GLU A 94 15.99 4.00 4.23
CA GLU A 94 15.23 2.76 4.21
C GLU A 94 13.89 3.00 4.93
N ILE A 95 12.82 2.39 4.45
CA ILE A 95 11.50 2.48 5.08
C ILE A 95 10.95 1.08 5.30
N GLU A 96 10.55 0.79 6.53
CA GLU A 96 9.84 -0.43 6.89
C GLU A 96 8.36 -0.16 7.22
N THR A 97 7.48 -1.00 6.68
CA THR A 97 6.04 -0.97 6.99
C THR A 97 5.49 -2.38 7.16
N SER A 98 4.42 -2.51 7.93
CA SER A 98 3.72 -3.76 8.24
C SER A 98 2.24 -3.48 8.49
N ASP A 99 1.44 -4.54 8.64
CA ASP A 99 0.02 -4.45 9.00
C ASP A 99 -0.20 -3.89 10.42
N LEU A 100 0.88 -3.68 11.20
CA LEU A 100 0.87 -3.10 12.53
C LEU A 100 1.72 -1.83 12.68
N THR A 101 2.35 -1.33 11.60
CA THR A 101 3.07 -0.05 11.62
C THR A 101 2.06 1.09 11.61
N SER A 102 2.01 1.93 12.64
CA SER A 102 1.09 3.07 12.68
C SER A 102 1.45 4.16 11.64
N PRO A 103 0.51 5.06 11.27
CA PRO A 103 0.78 6.22 10.44
C PRO A 103 1.91 7.10 10.98
N VAL A 104 1.92 7.36 12.29
CA VAL A 104 2.93 8.20 12.93
C VAL A 104 4.32 7.55 12.84
N GLU A 105 4.42 6.25 13.11
CA GLU A 105 5.68 5.50 12.97
C GLU A 105 6.18 5.49 11.53
N LEU A 106 5.28 5.30 10.56
CA LEU A 106 5.67 5.30 9.14
C LEU A 106 6.19 6.68 8.70
N LEU A 107 5.49 7.76 9.07
CA LEU A 107 5.90 9.13 8.73
C LEU A 107 7.18 9.56 9.46
N ALA A 108 7.42 9.06 10.67
CA ALA A 108 8.63 9.38 11.44
C ALA A 108 9.91 8.93 10.71
N GLN A 109 9.87 7.80 9.98
CA GLN A 109 11.01 7.29 9.20
C GLN A 109 11.46 8.24 8.10
N ILE A 110 10.55 9.10 7.62
CA ILE A 110 10.87 10.15 6.65
C ILE A 110 10.97 11.54 7.29
N GLY A 111 11.21 11.64 8.60
CA GLY A 111 11.33 12.92 9.30
C GLY A 111 10.02 13.70 9.39
N GLY A 112 8.89 12.98 9.49
CA GLY A 112 7.55 13.55 9.62
C GLY A 112 6.97 14.12 8.33
N GLY A 113 7.52 13.76 7.17
CA GLY A 113 7.03 14.23 5.86
C GLY A 113 7.54 15.61 5.44
N LYS A 114 8.47 16.22 6.18
CA LYS A 114 9.07 17.51 5.80
C LYS A 114 9.72 17.42 4.43
N GLY A 115 9.44 18.42 3.58
CA GLY A 115 9.95 18.47 2.20
C GLY A 115 9.19 17.60 1.21
N MET A 116 8.15 16.87 1.64
CA MET A 116 7.30 16.08 0.77
C MET A 116 5.90 16.67 0.69
N LYS A 117 5.32 16.68 -0.52
CA LYS A 117 3.95 17.16 -0.75
C LYS A 117 2.92 16.05 -0.47
N LEU A 118 2.97 15.44 0.72
CA LEU A 118 2.12 14.29 1.07
C LEU A 118 0.63 14.64 1.03
N GLU A 119 0.25 15.87 1.42
CA GLU A 119 -1.13 16.37 1.34
C GLU A 119 -1.64 16.40 -0.11
N ARG A 120 -0.79 16.86 -1.04
CA ARG A 120 -1.11 16.87 -2.47
C ARG A 120 -1.29 15.45 -2.99
N LEU A 121 -0.40 14.54 -2.62
CA LEU A 121 -0.47 13.13 -3.02
C LEU A 121 -1.74 12.46 -2.45
N ALA A 122 -2.09 12.73 -1.19
CA ALA A 122 -3.33 12.27 -0.57
C ALA A 122 -4.57 12.80 -1.30
N SER A 123 -4.57 14.09 -1.65
CA SER A 123 -5.64 14.72 -2.43
C SER A 123 -5.83 14.07 -3.81
N CYS A 124 -4.75 13.72 -4.51
CA CYS A 124 -4.83 12.99 -5.80
C CYS A 124 -5.48 11.60 -5.66
N LEU A 125 -5.39 10.99 -4.47
CA LEU A 125 -6.05 9.74 -4.13
C LEU A 125 -7.51 9.92 -3.66
N GLY A 126 -7.99 11.16 -3.58
CA GLY A 126 -9.33 11.48 -3.10
C GLY A 126 -9.46 11.39 -1.58
N LEU A 127 -8.35 11.40 -0.84
CA LEU A 127 -8.36 11.47 0.62
C LEU A 127 -8.58 12.93 1.03
N SER A 128 -9.63 13.17 1.81
CA SER A 128 -10.11 14.52 2.16
C SER A 128 -9.62 15.01 3.52
N SER A 129 -9.01 14.16 4.34
CA SER A 129 -8.51 14.54 5.66
C SER A 129 -7.04 14.98 5.59
N GLU A 130 -6.75 16.16 6.15
CA GLU A 130 -5.38 16.57 6.51
C GLU A 130 -4.93 15.80 7.77
N SER A 131 -4.99 14.46 7.73
CA SER A 131 -4.63 13.59 8.85
C SER A 131 -3.29 12.88 8.61
N PRO A 132 -2.52 12.56 9.67
CA PRO A 132 -1.34 11.70 9.55
C PRO A 132 -1.67 10.36 8.88
N SER A 133 -2.87 9.83 9.09
CA SER A 133 -3.34 8.60 8.48
C SER A 133 -3.48 8.71 6.96
N ALA A 134 -4.03 9.82 6.45
CA ALA A 134 -4.10 10.08 5.00
C ALA A 134 -2.71 10.27 4.38
N ALA A 135 -1.82 11.02 5.04
CA ALA A 135 -0.45 11.21 4.58
C ALA A 135 0.34 9.89 4.54
N ALA A 136 0.18 9.03 5.55
CA ALA A 136 0.80 7.70 5.58
C ALA A 136 0.27 6.79 4.48
N ALA A 137 -1.03 6.83 4.19
CA ALA A 137 -1.64 6.07 3.09
C ALA A 137 -1.07 6.52 1.73
N ALA A 138 -0.95 7.83 1.51
CA ALA A 138 -0.37 8.39 0.30
C ALA A 138 1.11 8.00 0.14
N LEU A 139 1.90 8.09 1.21
CA LEU A 139 3.31 7.67 1.22
C LEU A 139 3.44 6.18 0.86
N GLU A 140 2.71 5.29 1.53
CA GLU A 140 2.81 3.86 1.30
C GLU A 140 2.38 3.47 -0.13
N PHE A 141 1.38 4.17 -0.68
CA PHE A 141 0.98 4.00 -2.08
C PHE A 141 2.07 4.46 -3.07
N CYS A 142 2.78 5.55 -2.76
CA CYS A 142 3.94 5.98 -3.54
C CYS A 142 5.07 4.95 -3.50
N LEU A 143 5.39 4.41 -2.33
CA LEU A 143 6.43 3.39 -2.17
C LEU A 143 6.12 2.14 -3.00
N GLU A 144 4.88 1.66 -2.94
CA GLU A 144 4.45 0.51 -3.73
C GLU A 144 4.51 0.81 -5.24
N GLY A 145 4.03 1.98 -5.66
CA GLY A 145 4.07 2.40 -7.07
C GLY A 145 5.50 2.53 -7.61
N LEU A 146 6.40 3.11 -6.82
CA LEU A 146 7.83 3.19 -7.14
C LEU A 146 8.46 1.80 -7.23
N HIS A 147 8.12 0.88 -6.32
CA HIS A 147 8.56 -0.51 -6.42
C HIS A 147 8.05 -1.21 -7.69
N LEU A 148 6.75 -1.07 -8.01
CA LEU A 148 6.14 -1.72 -9.18
C LEU A 148 6.62 -1.12 -10.52
N THR A 149 7.04 0.15 -10.52
CA THR A 149 7.75 0.80 -11.63
C THR A 149 9.27 0.58 -11.59
N LYS A 150 9.70 -0.35 -10.73
CA LYS A 150 11.07 -0.76 -10.49
C LYS A 150 11.97 0.30 -9.87
N ARG A 151 11.51 1.51 -9.55
CA ARG A 151 12.34 2.61 -9.02
C ARG A 151 12.88 2.37 -7.60
N LEU A 152 12.25 1.49 -6.83
CA LEU A 152 12.71 1.04 -5.51
C LEU A 152 12.70 -0.48 -5.41
N ASN A 153 13.53 -1.03 -4.54
CA ASN A 153 13.44 -2.42 -4.11
C ASN A 153 12.42 -2.56 -2.98
N LYS A 154 11.82 -3.76 -2.88
CA LYS A 154 10.94 -4.15 -1.78
C LYS A 154 11.26 -5.57 -1.38
N SER A 155 11.61 -5.79 -0.12
CA SER A 155 12.02 -7.09 0.43
C SER A 155 11.25 -7.39 1.72
N PRO A 156 10.97 -8.66 2.02
CA PRO A 156 10.42 -9.04 3.33
C PRO A 156 11.48 -8.82 4.41
N THR A 157 11.05 -8.48 5.64
CA THR A 157 11.94 -8.43 6.81
C THR A 157 11.77 -9.67 7.69
N ASP A 158 12.48 -9.71 8.82
CA ASP A 158 12.38 -10.81 9.79
C ASP A 158 11.02 -10.86 10.49
N SER A 159 10.29 -9.74 10.52
CA SER A 159 8.93 -9.71 11.03
C SER A 159 7.97 -10.24 9.96
N PRO A 160 7.08 -11.19 10.29
CA PRO A 160 5.97 -11.54 9.43
C PRO A 160 5.21 -10.27 9.02
N THR A 161 4.69 -10.26 7.79
CA THR A 161 3.92 -9.15 7.17
C THR A 161 4.65 -7.82 6.98
N ALA A 162 5.91 -7.70 7.43
CA ALA A 162 6.69 -6.50 7.29
C ALA A 162 7.53 -6.50 6.00
N TRP A 163 7.63 -5.31 5.41
CA TRP A 163 8.31 -5.06 4.14
C TRP A 163 9.26 -3.87 4.31
N ARG A 164 10.46 -4.00 3.78
CA ARG A 164 11.44 -2.92 3.64
C ARG A 164 11.45 -2.41 2.22
N PHE A 165 11.47 -1.09 2.08
CA PHE A 165 11.77 -0.38 0.85
C PHE A 165 13.16 0.23 0.98
N GLU A 166 13.94 0.12 -0.08
CA GLU A 166 15.32 0.61 -0.16
C GLU A 166 15.63 1.04 -1.61
N SER A 167 16.75 1.74 -1.79
CA SER A 167 17.20 2.09 -3.14
C SER A 167 17.51 0.82 -3.97
N ARG A 168 17.63 1.00 -5.28
CA ARG A 168 17.83 -0.08 -6.25
C ARG A 168 19.14 -0.84 -6.06
#